data_AF-A0A4U1YQU1-F1
#
_entry.id   AF-A0A4U1YQU1-F1
#
_cell.length_a   1.000
_cell.length_b   1.000
_cell.length_c   1.000
_cell.angle_alpha   90.00
_cell.angle_beta   90.00
_cell.angle_gamma   90.00
#
_symmetry.space_group_name_H-M   'P 1'
#
loop_
_entity.id
_entity.type
_entity.pdbx_description
1 polymer ?
#
loop_
_entity_poly.entity_id
_entity_poly.type
_entity_poly.pdbx_seq_one_letter_code
_entity_poly.pdbx_strand_id
1 'polypeptide(L)'
;MDKGIDIEHIKVDNDYTPPVPLAQYIVADSQEYCAAQGAEVAEYTSWVKFKNAHDLKGKYNWPIKHPFVVIDDETDARSYIRVSMTTDWDPISDPTSTAMGPLCVIDASLTLVPEKSKLESVANSIDTASVAVKLYGYDPSDAYITASLNEGASANLKASSVKVDENGIAIFELDSVKAETVTLTADFEGKTLSQDVRFIGDRTTANVTLRTDIDYNPFDRNYLIATLLDSNNNPVMGEDISLSSSRPDISLPTTATTKDNGEARIQVSYNKEYGDLLKHVIAPIEVTYDAAGYISTDKKSVTFTGGICDEISGSKSYEDFPERTCVKVVEESGGMYASSATKELMDFLGFKQDTSDNPEKNTYHTIDNE
;
A
#
# COMPACT_ATOMS: atom_id res chain seq x y z
N MET A 1 -2.35 50.49 2.37
CA MET A 1 -1.26 49.59 2.81
C MET A 1 -1.66 48.21 2.38
N ASP A 2 -1.10 47.76 1.25
CA ASP A 2 -1.29 46.40 0.79
C ASP A 2 -0.20 45.56 1.44
N LYS A 3 -0.59 44.71 2.40
CA LYS A 3 0.25 43.66 3.02
C LYS A 3 1.68 44.03 3.48
N GLY A 4 1.94 45.29 3.87
CA GLY A 4 3.19 45.69 4.53
C GLY A 4 4.29 46.25 3.64
N ILE A 5 4.05 46.42 2.34
CA ILE A 5 4.98 47.07 1.39
C ILE A 5 4.42 48.43 0.97
N ASP A 6 5.28 49.45 0.96
CA ASP A 6 4.88 50.82 0.61
C ASP A 6 4.77 50.99 -0.91
N ILE A 7 3.66 51.58 -1.36
CA ILE A 7 3.45 51.92 -2.77
C ILE A 7 4.21 53.22 -3.05
N GLU A 8 5.17 53.17 -3.97
CA GLU A 8 5.96 54.33 -4.39
C GLU A 8 5.16 55.22 -5.35
N HIS A 9 4.57 54.62 -6.37
CA HIS A 9 3.80 55.34 -7.40
C HIS A 9 2.56 54.56 -7.83
N ILE A 10 1.59 55.28 -8.40
CA ILE A 10 0.45 54.70 -9.10
C ILE A 10 0.45 55.23 -10.53
N LYS A 11 0.49 54.34 -11.52
CA LYS A 11 0.34 54.69 -12.94
C LYS A 11 -0.97 54.15 -13.47
N VAL A 12 -1.73 55.00 -14.15
CA VAL A 12 -2.94 54.55 -14.85
C VAL A 12 -2.56 53.99 -16.21
N ASP A 13 -2.94 52.74 -16.44
CA ASP A 13 -2.94 52.12 -17.76
C ASP A 13 -4.32 52.30 -18.38
N ASN A 14 -4.37 53.13 -19.43
CA ASN A 14 -5.60 53.41 -20.18
C ASN A 14 -5.67 52.63 -21.49
N ASP A 15 -4.74 51.71 -21.74
CA ASP A 15 -4.91 50.73 -22.82
C ASP A 15 -5.90 49.66 -22.33
N TYR A 16 -5.88 49.27 -21.05
CA TYR A 16 -6.91 48.43 -20.42
C TYR A 16 -8.27 49.15 -20.32
N THR A 17 -9.38 48.40 -20.46
CA THR A 17 -10.75 48.95 -20.41
C THR A 17 -11.62 48.21 -19.40
N PRO A 18 -12.16 48.88 -18.37
CA PRO A 18 -11.96 50.30 -18.02
C PRO A 18 -10.53 50.57 -17.50
N PRO A 19 -9.94 51.78 -17.67
CA PRO A 19 -8.57 52.07 -17.25
C PRO A 19 -8.24 51.59 -15.84
N VAL A 20 -7.08 50.96 -15.67
CA VAL A 20 -6.68 50.32 -14.41
C VAL A 20 -5.52 51.06 -13.75
N PRO A 21 -5.58 51.37 -12.44
CA PRO A 21 -4.43 51.86 -11.70
C PRO A 21 -3.47 50.71 -11.39
N LEU A 22 -2.22 50.85 -11.83
CA LEU A 22 -1.13 49.93 -11.54
C LEU A 22 -0.23 50.52 -10.46
N ALA A 23 -0.13 49.84 -9.33
CA ALA A 23 0.81 50.19 -8.27
C ALA A 23 2.26 49.86 -8.71
N GLN A 24 3.19 50.72 -8.34
CA GLN A 24 4.63 50.52 -8.54
C GLN A 24 5.32 50.55 -7.17
N TYR A 25 6.30 49.68 -7.02
CA TYR A 25 7.06 49.44 -5.80
C TYR A 25 8.55 49.55 -6.10
N ILE A 26 9.37 49.69 -5.06
CA ILE A 26 10.82 49.58 -5.23
C ILE A 26 11.13 48.19 -5.82
N VAL A 27 11.92 48.18 -6.89
CA VAL A 27 12.19 46.95 -7.66
C VAL A 27 12.81 45.86 -6.81
N ALA A 28 13.67 46.22 -5.85
CA ALA A 28 14.25 45.27 -4.89
C ALA A 28 13.20 44.50 -4.06
N ASP A 29 12.01 45.06 -3.86
CA ASP A 29 10.91 44.48 -3.08
C ASP A 29 9.97 43.61 -3.93
N SER A 30 10.24 43.46 -5.24
CA SER A 30 9.37 42.74 -6.18
C SER A 30 9.09 41.30 -5.75
N GLN A 31 10.11 40.60 -5.25
CA GLN A 31 9.98 39.22 -4.79
C GLN A 31 9.07 39.11 -3.56
N GLU A 32 9.28 39.98 -2.57
CA GLU A 32 8.44 40.01 -1.36
C GLU A 32 7.00 40.38 -1.71
N TYR A 33 6.81 41.32 -2.62
CA TYR A 33 5.50 41.73 -3.10
C TYR A 33 4.76 40.57 -3.79
N CYS A 34 5.36 39.91 -4.78
CA CYS A 34 4.70 38.79 -5.44
C CYS A 34 4.44 37.64 -4.43
N ALA A 35 5.39 37.34 -3.54
CA ALA A 35 5.21 36.31 -2.52
C ALA A 35 4.04 36.60 -1.56
N ALA A 36 3.85 37.87 -1.15
CA ALA A 36 2.71 38.29 -0.34
C ALA A 36 1.36 38.10 -1.05
N GLN A 37 1.37 37.98 -2.39
CA GLN A 37 0.19 37.66 -3.21
C GLN A 37 0.10 36.17 -3.59
N GLY A 38 0.97 35.30 -3.05
CA GLY A 38 1.01 33.88 -3.40
C GLY A 38 1.53 33.62 -4.82
N ALA A 39 2.36 34.52 -5.32
CA ALA A 39 2.91 34.50 -6.67
C ALA A 39 4.45 34.62 -6.61
N GLU A 40 5.10 34.42 -7.74
CA GLU A 40 6.53 34.69 -7.92
C GLU A 40 6.72 35.75 -9.01
N VAL A 41 7.86 36.45 -8.99
CA VAL A 41 8.19 37.36 -10.09
C VAL A 41 8.52 36.50 -11.31
N ALA A 42 7.89 36.80 -12.46
CA ALA A 42 8.13 36.06 -13.68
C ALA A 42 9.60 36.12 -14.10
N GLU A 43 10.09 35.02 -14.65
CA GLU A 43 11.39 34.93 -15.32
C GLU A 43 11.31 35.51 -16.74
N TYR A 44 12.42 36.07 -17.23
CA TYR A 44 12.50 36.66 -18.56
C TYR A 44 12.18 35.65 -19.66
N THR A 45 12.75 34.44 -19.61
CA THR A 45 12.47 33.43 -20.67
C THR A 45 10.99 33.04 -20.70
N SER A 46 10.33 32.99 -19.53
CA SER A 46 8.90 32.74 -19.41
C SER A 46 8.06 33.87 -20.00
N TRP A 47 8.43 35.13 -19.73
CA TRP A 47 7.80 36.30 -20.34
C TRP A 47 7.89 36.28 -21.87
N VAL A 48 9.08 35.98 -22.43
CA VAL A 48 9.28 35.94 -23.89
C VAL A 48 8.41 34.86 -24.52
N LYS A 49 8.34 33.66 -23.94
CA LYS A 49 7.45 32.60 -24.42
C LYS A 49 5.99 33.04 -24.37
N PHE A 50 5.56 33.59 -23.25
CA PHE A 50 4.17 34.00 -23.01
C PHE A 50 3.70 35.07 -23.99
N LYS A 51 4.46 36.17 -24.14
CA LYS A 51 4.07 37.28 -25.05
C LYS A 51 4.04 36.88 -26.52
N ASN A 52 4.87 35.90 -26.92
CA ASN A 52 4.93 35.41 -28.29
C ASN A 52 3.83 34.37 -28.59
N ALA A 53 3.36 33.64 -27.58
CA ALA A 53 2.31 32.63 -27.72
C ALA A 53 0.89 33.21 -27.69
N HIS A 54 0.72 34.43 -27.17
CA HIS A 54 -0.60 34.98 -26.87
C HIS A 54 -0.79 36.42 -27.32
N ASP A 55 -1.98 36.71 -27.85
CA ASP A 55 -2.44 38.09 -28.07
C ASP A 55 -2.93 38.70 -26.76
N LEU A 56 -1.99 39.29 -26.02
CA LEU A 56 -2.21 39.88 -24.70
C LEU A 56 -3.27 41.00 -24.73
N LYS A 57 -3.29 41.78 -25.81
CA LYS A 57 -4.20 42.93 -25.91
C LYS A 57 -5.55 42.54 -26.47
N GLY A 58 -5.59 41.88 -27.62
CA GLY A 58 -6.84 41.58 -28.31
C GLY A 58 -7.66 40.52 -27.59
N LYS A 59 -7.01 39.50 -26.99
CA LYS A 59 -7.73 38.42 -26.30
C LYS A 59 -7.98 38.70 -24.82
N TYR A 60 -6.99 39.22 -24.10
CA TYR A 60 -7.05 39.35 -22.64
C TYR A 60 -7.16 40.79 -22.14
N ASN A 61 -7.17 41.78 -23.05
CA ASN A 61 -7.24 43.21 -22.74
C ASN A 61 -6.12 43.71 -21.79
N TRP A 62 -5.02 42.99 -21.62
CA TRP A 62 -4.06 43.19 -20.53
C TRP A 62 -3.44 44.62 -20.51
N PRO A 63 -3.07 45.19 -19.35
CA PRO A 63 -2.61 46.57 -19.20
C PRO A 63 -1.12 46.68 -19.53
N ILE A 64 -0.79 46.68 -20.81
CA ILE A 64 0.58 46.56 -21.32
C ILE A 64 1.23 47.90 -21.73
N LYS A 65 0.63 49.03 -21.38
CA LYS A 65 1.14 50.37 -21.75
C LYS A 65 2.44 50.70 -21.03
N HIS A 66 2.54 50.28 -19.77
CA HIS A 66 3.72 50.51 -18.92
C HIS A 66 4.57 49.24 -18.84
N PRO A 67 5.90 49.37 -18.75
CA PRO A 67 6.77 48.21 -18.63
C PRO A 67 6.64 47.55 -17.25
N PHE A 68 6.97 46.26 -17.22
CA PHE A 68 7.01 45.43 -16.03
C PHE A 68 8.44 45.04 -15.66
N VAL A 69 8.61 44.54 -14.45
CA VAL A 69 9.85 43.90 -14.02
C VAL A 69 9.71 42.38 -14.02
N VAL A 70 10.75 41.73 -14.53
CA VAL A 70 10.96 40.27 -14.50
C VAL A 70 12.36 39.97 -13.94
N ILE A 71 12.59 38.72 -13.53
CA ILE A 71 13.91 38.23 -13.13
C ILE A 71 14.72 37.87 -14.39
N ASP A 72 15.99 38.24 -14.42
CA ASP A 72 16.96 37.75 -15.40
C ASP A 72 17.34 36.29 -15.10
N ASP A 73 16.81 35.34 -15.85
CA ASP A 73 17.18 33.93 -15.75
C ASP A 73 18.20 33.48 -16.80
N GLU A 74 18.71 34.38 -17.66
CA GLU A 74 19.69 34.06 -18.70
C GLU A 74 21.14 34.40 -18.30
N THR A 75 21.35 35.47 -17.52
CA THR A 75 22.69 35.95 -17.15
C THR A 75 22.99 35.91 -15.65
N ASP A 76 22.02 36.27 -14.80
CA ASP A 76 22.13 36.17 -13.33
C ASP A 76 20.73 36.24 -12.66
N ALA A 77 20.30 35.12 -12.06
CA ALA A 77 18.98 34.84 -11.46
C ALA A 77 18.53 35.78 -10.32
N ARG A 78 19.30 36.83 -10.01
CA ARG A 78 18.98 37.83 -8.99
C ARG A 78 19.00 39.27 -9.51
N SER A 79 19.22 39.47 -10.81
CA SER A 79 19.13 40.78 -11.43
C SER A 79 17.74 40.99 -12.05
N TYR A 80 17.34 42.26 -12.16
CA TYR A 80 16.00 42.64 -12.62
C TYR A 80 16.06 43.26 -14.01
N ILE A 81 15.13 42.86 -14.87
CA ILE A 81 15.03 43.37 -16.24
C ILE A 81 13.69 44.09 -16.38
N ARG A 82 13.75 45.26 -17.01
CA ARG A 82 12.58 45.97 -17.51
C ARG A 82 12.17 45.37 -18.86
N VAL A 83 10.92 44.94 -18.94
CA VAL A 83 10.33 44.40 -20.18
C VAL A 83 9.04 45.13 -20.56
N SER A 84 8.75 45.18 -21.85
CA SER A 84 7.49 45.68 -22.38
C SER A 84 7.14 44.96 -23.69
N MET A 85 6.06 45.35 -24.35
CA MET A 85 5.71 44.82 -25.68
C MET A 85 6.72 45.20 -26.77
N THR A 86 7.47 46.29 -26.58
CA THR A 86 8.43 46.82 -27.56
C THR A 86 9.88 46.76 -27.08
N THR A 87 10.09 46.51 -25.79
CA THR A 87 11.40 46.43 -25.16
C THR A 87 11.58 45.01 -24.67
N ASP A 88 12.41 44.25 -25.37
CA ASP A 88 12.67 42.86 -25.00
C ASP A 88 13.63 42.79 -23.81
N TRP A 89 14.68 43.61 -23.73
CA TRP A 89 15.69 43.49 -22.67
C TRP A 89 16.30 44.84 -22.27
N ASP A 90 16.00 45.32 -21.05
CA ASP A 90 16.55 46.56 -20.47
C ASP A 90 16.93 46.34 -18.99
N PRO A 91 18.22 46.06 -18.66
CA PRO A 91 18.65 45.80 -17.29
C PRO A 91 18.46 46.99 -16.35
N ILE A 92 18.02 46.73 -15.12
CA ILE A 92 17.83 47.76 -14.10
C ILE A 92 19.10 47.87 -13.25
N SER A 93 19.83 48.98 -13.42
CA SER A 93 21.13 49.21 -12.75
C SER A 93 21.04 49.57 -11.27
N ASP A 94 19.92 50.15 -10.81
CA ASP A 94 19.67 50.46 -9.40
C ASP A 94 18.24 50.03 -9.00
N PRO A 95 18.06 48.76 -8.58
CA PRO A 95 16.77 48.25 -8.16
C PRO A 95 16.31 48.79 -6.80
N THR A 96 17.18 49.46 -6.04
CA THR A 96 16.86 49.96 -4.70
C THR A 96 16.22 51.35 -4.69
N SER A 97 16.29 52.07 -5.81
CA SER A 97 15.69 53.41 -5.97
C SER A 97 14.73 53.52 -7.16
N THR A 98 14.65 52.48 -8.00
CA THR A 98 13.73 52.44 -9.14
C THR A 98 12.37 51.90 -8.70
N ALA A 99 11.29 52.62 -9.02
CA ALA A 99 9.92 52.18 -8.77
C ALA A 99 9.23 51.65 -10.04
N MET A 100 8.83 50.38 -10.04
CA MET A 100 8.11 49.72 -11.14
C MET A 100 7.15 48.63 -10.64
N GLY A 101 6.23 48.18 -11.50
CA GLY A 101 5.34 47.07 -11.17
C GLY A 101 5.98 45.73 -11.58
N PRO A 102 6.08 44.74 -10.67
CA PRO A 102 6.55 43.41 -11.05
C PRO A 102 5.47 42.64 -11.80
N LEU A 103 5.90 41.79 -12.74
CA LEU A 103 5.02 40.80 -13.34
C LEU A 103 4.96 39.59 -12.41
N CYS A 104 3.93 39.52 -11.57
CA CYS A 104 3.72 38.38 -10.69
C CYS A 104 2.98 37.25 -11.44
N VAL A 105 3.50 36.03 -11.36
CA VAL A 105 2.90 34.81 -11.92
C VAL A 105 2.60 33.82 -10.80
N ILE A 106 1.43 33.19 -10.86
CA ILE A 106 1.07 32.13 -9.92
C ILE A 106 1.41 30.82 -10.61
N ASP A 107 2.26 30.02 -9.98
CA ASP A 107 2.56 28.67 -10.46
C ASP A 107 1.36 27.76 -10.16
N ALA A 108 0.86 27.08 -11.19
CA ALA A 108 -0.24 26.14 -11.01
C ALA A 108 0.24 25.01 -10.08
N SER A 109 -0.61 24.60 -9.13
CA SER A 109 -0.29 23.50 -8.24
C SER A 109 -1.46 22.56 -8.04
N LEU A 110 -1.14 21.29 -7.84
CA LEU A 110 -2.09 20.22 -7.60
C LEU A 110 -2.02 19.79 -6.14
N THR A 111 -3.18 19.61 -5.52
CA THR A 111 -3.28 19.11 -4.14
C THR A 111 -4.41 18.08 -4.04
N LEU A 112 -4.24 17.09 -3.17
CA LEU A 112 -5.31 16.14 -2.86
C LEU A 112 -6.43 16.85 -2.09
N VAL A 113 -7.67 16.42 -2.33
CA VAL A 113 -8.86 16.80 -1.56
C VAL A 113 -9.34 15.55 -0.79
N PRO A 114 -8.84 15.31 0.43
CA PRO A 114 -9.09 14.05 1.15
C PRO A 114 -10.58 13.78 1.41
N GLU A 115 -11.36 14.82 1.74
CA GLU A 115 -12.78 14.72 2.06
C GLU A 115 -13.67 14.35 0.87
N LYS A 116 -13.17 14.50 -0.36
CA LYS A 116 -13.84 14.06 -1.60
C LYS A 116 -13.19 12.82 -2.22
N SER A 117 -12.13 12.29 -1.58
CA SER A 117 -11.40 11.13 -2.06
C SER A 117 -11.78 9.89 -1.27
N LYS A 118 -11.90 8.77 -1.97
CA LYS A 118 -12.04 7.43 -1.41
C LYS A 118 -10.83 6.62 -1.88
N LEU A 119 -9.81 6.55 -1.03
CA LEU A 119 -8.52 5.94 -1.36
C LEU A 119 -8.46 4.43 -1.10
N GLU A 120 -9.57 3.84 -0.65
CA GLU A 120 -9.70 2.41 -0.43
C GLU A 120 -11.05 1.92 -0.93
N SER A 121 -11.05 0.84 -1.71
CA SER A 121 -12.26 0.29 -2.33
C SER A 121 -12.19 -1.24 -2.44
N VAL A 122 -13.34 -1.90 -2.50
CA VAL A 122 -13.40 -3.35 -2.70
C VAL A 122 -13.10 -3.72 -4.16
N ALA A 123 -12.28 -4.75 -4.37
CA ALA A 123 -11.83 -5.23 -5.67
C ALA A 123 -12.87 -6.13 -6.38
N ASN A 124 -14.07 -5.62 -6.61
CA ASN A 124 -15.19 -6.38 -7.21
C ASN A 124 -15.76 -5.77 -8.50
N SER A 125 -15.08 -4.78 -9.09
CA SER A 125 -15.55 -4.01 -10.27
C SER A 125 -16.89 -3.29 -10.10
N ILE A 126 -17.42 -3.21 -8.88
CA ILE A 126 -18.65 -2.49 -8.56
C ILE A 126 -18.29 -1.31 -7.66
N ASP A 127 -17.47 -1.56 -6.63
CA ASP A 127 -17.03 -0.53 -5.73
C ASP A 127 -15.97 0.36 -6.37
N THR A 128 -16.22 1.67 -6.35
CA THR A 128 -15.38 2.67 -7.01
C THR A 128 -14.58 3.44 -5.98
N ALA A 129 -13.28 3.55 -6.21
CA ALA A 129 -12.38 4.46 -5.53
C ALA A 129 -12.38 5.83 -6.23
N SER A 130 -12.06 6.89 -5.50
CA SER A 130 -11.96 8.24 -6.06
C SER A 130 -10.72 8.98 -5.57
N VAL A 131 -10.08 9.71 -6.47
CA VAL A 131 -9.00 10.66 -6.17
C VAL A 131 -9.45 12.04 -6.62
N ALA A 132 -9.75 12.92 -5.67
CA ALA A 132 -10.11 14.30 -5.94
C ALA A 132 -8.87 15.19 -5.86
N VAL A 133 -8.60 15.92 -6.93
CA VAL A 133 -7.44 16.79 -7.10
C VAL A 133 -7.90 18.22 -7.29
N LYS A 134 -7.36 19.15 -6.50
CA LYS A 134 -7.61 20.58 -6.63
C LYS A 134 -6.46 21.27 -7.32
N LEU A 135 -6.80 22.04 -8.35
CA LEU A 135 -5.93 22.95 -9.09
C LEU A 135 -6.00 24.34 -8.46
N TYR A 136 -4.84 24.86 -8.05
CA TYR A 136 -4.68 26.24 -7.60
C TYR A 136 -3.94 27.07 -8.65
N GLY A 137 -4.17 28.38 -8.64
CA GLY A 137 -3.41 29.33 -9.46
C GLY A 137 -3.80 29.37 -10.94
N TYR A 138 -4.92 28.74 -11.32
CA TYR A 138 -5.40 28.68 -12.69
C TYR A 138 -6.91 28.94 -12.76
N ASP A 139 -7.40 29.51 -13.86
CA ASP A 139 -8.84 29.71 -14.08
C ASP A 139 -9.51 28.37 -14.43
N PRO A 140 -10.41 27.84 -13.59
CA PRO A 140 -10.98 26.52 -13.78
C PRO A 140 -11.92 26.42 -15.00
N SER A 141 -12.35 27.52 -15.62
CA SER A 141 -13.45 27.52 -16.59
C SER A 141 -13.27 26.53 -17.75
N ASP A 142 -12.03 26.24 -18.15
CA ASP A 142 -11.70 25.29 -19.23
C ASP A 142 -10.50 24.36 -18.95
N ALA A 143 -10.06 24.24 -17.69
CA ALA A 143 -8.92 23.39 -17.34
C ALA A 143 -9.30 21.89 -17.30
N TYR A 144 -8.39 21.05 -17.79
CA TYR A 144 -8.47 19.60 -17.68
C TYR A 144 -7.23 19.08 -16.98
N ILE A 145 -7.43 18.25 -15.96
CA ILE A 145 -6.34 17.48 -15.34
C ILE A 145 -6.33 16.11 -16.00
N THR A 146 -5.15 15.65 -16.39
CA THR A 146 -4.96 14.29 -16.90
C THR A 146 -4.51 13.36 -15.80
N ALA A 147 -4.75 12.06 -15.93
CA ALA A 147 -4.28 11.06 -14.99
C ALA A 147 -3.79 9.80 -15.69
N SER A 148 -2.77 9.18 -15.09
CA SER A 148 -2.24 7.88 -15.48
C SER A 148 -2.03 7.00 -14.25
N LEU A 149 -1.98 5.69 -14.44
CA LEU A 149 -1.66 4.72 -13.40
C LEU A 149 -0.22 4.23 -13.56
N ASN A 150 0.39 3.78 -12.48
CA ASN A 150 1.71 3.15 -12.52
C ASN A 150 1.75 1.94 -13.47
N GLU A 151 2.94 1.67 -14.02
CA GLU A 151 3.16 0.50 -14.86
C GLU A 151 2.79 -0.80 -14.13
N GLY A 152 2.09 -1.69 -14.82
CA GLY A 152 1.64 -2.98 -14.28
C GLY A 152 0.33 -2.95 -13.49
N ALA A 153 -0.23 -1.77 -13.19
CA ALA A 153 -1.54 -1.65 -12.56
C ALA A 153 -2.64 -2.32 -13.42
N SER A 154 -3.51 -3.10 -12.79
CA SER A 154 -4.65 -3.72 -13.48
C SER A 154 -6.00 -3.06 -13.21
N ALA A 155 -6.03 -2.08 -12.31
CA ALA A 155 -7.18 -1.22 -12.09
C ALA A 155 -7.56 -0.44 -13.36
N ASN A 156 -8.86 -0.17 -13.49
CA ASN A 156 -9.43 0.55 -14.60
C ASN A 156 -9.73 2.00 -14.18
N LEU A 157 -9.06 2.94 -14.85
CA LEU A 157 -9.32 4.37 -14.70
C LEU A 157 -10.48 4.77 -15.62
N LYS A 158 -11.59 5.24 -15.04
CA LYS A 158 -12.83 5.55 -15.79
C LYS A 158 -12.65 6.67 -16.82
N ALA A 159 -11.80 7.65 -16.50
CA ALA A 159 -11.43 8.74 -17.39
C ALA A 159 -9.98 9.18 -17.12
N SER A 160 -9.17 9.28 -18.17
CA SER A 160 -7.77 9.76 -18.09
C SER A 160 -7.64 11.28 -18.21
N SER A 161 -8.74 11.99 -18.45
CA SER A 161 -8.80 13.45 -18.51
C SER A 161 -10.14 13.91 -17.96
N VAL A 162 -10.11 14.77 -16.96
CA VAL A 162 -11.29 15.25 -16.23
C VAL A 162 -11.26 16.78 -16.19
N LYS A 163 -12.37 17.41 -16.60
CA LYS A 163 -12.54 18.86 -16.50
C LYS A 163 -12.64 19.25 -15.02
N VAL A 164 -11.93 20.29 -14.61
CA VAL A 164 -12.08 20.82 -13.25
C VAL A 164 -13.44 21.50 -13.08
N ASP A 165 -14.04 21.38 -11.90
CA ASP A 165 -15.29 22.04 -11.55
C ASP A 165 -15.07 23.54 -11.23
N GLU A 166 -16.16 24.26 -10.93
CA GLU A 166 -16.12 25.69 -10.56
C GLU A 166 -15.26 26.00 -9.31
N ASN A 167 -14.94 24.98 -8.50
CA ASN A 167 -14.07 25.09 -7.33
C ASN A 167 -12.62 24.69 -7.64
N GLY A 168 -12.30 24.41 -8.91
CA GLY A 168 -10.99 23.93 -9.35
C GLY A 168 -10.71 22.46 -9.04
N ILE A 169 -11.74 21.63 -8.82
CA ILE A 169 -11.58 20.23 -8.43
C ILE A 169 -11.90 19.30 -9.61
N ALA A 170 -10.98 18.38 -9.93
CA ALA A 170 -11.23 17.22 -10.78
C ALA A 170 -11.31 15.95 -9.91
N ILE A 171 -12.23 15.04 -10.21
CA ILE A 171 -12.37 13.76 -9.50
C ILE A 171 -12.12 12.63 -10.49
N PHE A 172 -11.09 11.83 -10.22
CA PHE A 172 -10.79 10.61 -10.96
C PHE A 172 -11.42 9.42 -10.26
N GLU A 173 -12.14 8.59 -11.02
CA GLU A 173 -12.78 7.38 -10.52
C GLU A 173 -12.06 6.14 -11.06
N LEU A 174 -11.88 5.16 -10.19
CA LEU A 174 -11.17 3.92 -10.47
C LEU A 174 -11.92 2.73 -9.90
N ASP A 175 -11.91 1.61 -10.62
CA ASP A 175 -12.34 0.32 -10.09
C ASP A 175 -11.31 -0.77 -10.39
N SER A 176 -11.38 -1.89 -9.68
CA SER A 176 -10.54 -3.06 -9.95
C SER A 176 -11.29 -4.33 -9.61
N VAL A 177 -10.91 -5.42 -10.28
CA VAL A 177 -11.25 -6.81 -9.89
C VAL A 177 -10.15 -7.46 -9.07
N LYS A 178 -8.97 -6.82 -8.96
CA LYS A 178 -7.81 -7.35 -8.26
C LYS A 178 -7.52 -6.52 -7.01
N ALA A 179 -7.23 -7.19 -5.91
CA ALA A 179 -6.70 -6.52 -4.73
C ALA A 179 -5.23 -6.13 -5.00
N GLU A 180 -4.97 -4.84 -5.06
CA GLU A 180 -3.67 -4.25 -5.36
C GLU A 180 -3.61 -2.81 -4.85
N THR A 181 -2.41 -2.27 -4.69
CA THR A 181 -2.22 -0.83 -4.52
C THR A 181 -1.79 -0.25 -5.86
N VAL A 182 -2.52 0.76 -6.35
CA VAL A 182 -2.17 1.50 -7.56
C VAL A 182 -1.82 2.93 -7.20
N THR A 183 -0.86 3.51 -7.90
CA THR A 183 -0.51 4.93 -7.79
C THR A 183 -1.12 5.66 -8.97
N LEU A 184 -2.10 6.53 -8.70
CA LEU A 184 -2.60 7.48 -9.69
C LEU A 184 -1.68 8.70 -9.71
N THR A 185 -1.23 9.09 -10.90
CA THR A 185 -0.48 10.34 -11.12
C THR A 185 -1.33 11.27 -11.95
N ALA A 186 -1.83 12.34 -11.30
CA ALA A 186 -2.48 13.45 -11.94
C ALA A 186 -1.44 14.43 -12.49
N ASP A 187 -1.69 15.01 -13.66
CA ASP A 187 -0.83 15.98 -14.33
C ASP A 187 -1.67 17.15 -14.87
N PHE A 188 -1.17 18.35 -14.63
CA PHE A 188 -1.63 19.57 -15.26
C PHE A 188 -0.40 20.36 -15.75
N GLU A 189 -0.20 20.36 -17.07
CA GLU A 189 0.90 21.10 -17.73
C GLU A 189 2.29 20.81 -17.13
N GLY A 190 2.56 19.55 -16.75
CA GLY A 190 3.83 19.12 -16.15
C GLY A 190 3.90 19.25 -14.62
N LYS A 191 2.85 19.76 -13.97
CA LYS A 191 2.70 19.76 -12.51
C LYS A 191 1.97 18.49 -12.10
N THR A 192 2.61 17.67 -11.28
CA THR A 192 2.10 16.35 -10.94
C THR A 192 1.72 16.20 -9.47
N LEU A 193 0.74 15.35 -9.22
CA LEU A 193 0.37 14.84 -7.90
C LEU A 193 0.21 13.32 -8.01
N SER A 194 0.95 12.57 -7.20
CA SER A 194 0.80 11.12 -7.10
C SER A 194 0.06 10.74 -5.83
N GLN A 195 -0.90 9.82 -5.94
CA GLN A 195 -1.69 9.32 -4.83
C GLN A 195 -1.91 7.81 -4.95
N ASP A 196 -1.61 7.09 -3.88
CA ASP A 196 -1.89 5.65 -3.78
C ASP A 196 -3.37 5.41 -3.47
N VAL A 197 -3.94 4.42 -4.15
CA VAL A 197 -5.30 3.89 -3.99
C VAL A 197 -5.20 2.39 -3.75
N ARG A 198 -5.83 1.93 -2.67
CA ARG A 198 -5.79 0.53 -2.24
C ARG A 198 -7.08 -0.20 -2.60
N PHE A 199 -6.97 -1.24 -3.42
CA PHE A 199 -8.05 -2.18 -3.67
C PHE A 199 -7.89 -3.40 -2.76
N ILE A 200 -8.93 -3.75 -2.01
CA ILE A 200 -8.92 -4.85 -1.04
C ILE A 200 -9.85 -5.99 -1.46
N GLY A 201 -9.56 -7.21 -1.01
CA GLY A 201 -10.42 -8.37 -1.29
C GLY A 201 -11.81 -8.24 -0.65
N ASP A 202 -12.82 -8.82 -1.30
CA ASP A 202 -14.21 -8.74 -0.87
C ASP A 202 -14.53 -9.74 0.26
N ARG A 203 -14.69 -9.21 1.48
CA ARG A 203 -15.05 -9.99 2.68
C ARG A 203 -16.36 -10.75 2.54
N THR A 204 -17.32 -10.22 1.78
CA THR A 204 -18.68 -10.79 1.68
C THR A 204 -18.76 -12.01 0.77
N THR A 205 -17.68 -12.28 0.02
CA THR A 205 -17.57 -13.43 -0.88
C THR A 205 -16.39 -14.35 -0.53
N ALA A 206 -15.75 -14.10 0.62
CA ALA A 206 -14.51 -14.75 1.01
C ALA A 206 -14.72 -16.21 1.43
N ASN A 207 -14.00 -17.12 0.79
CA ASN A 207 -13.97 -18.54 1.11
C ASN A 207 -12.69 -18.87 1.89
N VAL A 208 -12.85 -19.53 3.04
CA VAL A 208 -11.73 -20.03 3.82
C VAL A 208 -11.46 -21.49 3.46
N THR A 209 -10.19 -21.84 3.28
CA THR A 209 -9.73 -23.21 3.04
C THR A 209 -8.59 -23.57 3.97
N LEU A 210 -8.45 -24.85 4.30
CA LEU A 210 -7.35 -25.40 5.09
C LEU A 210 -6.48 -26.34 4.24
N ARG A 211 -5.17 -26.12 4.31
CA ARG A 211 -4.19 -27.07 3.83
C ARG A 211 -3.19 -27.42 4.91
N THR A 212 -2.64 -28.62 4.78
CA THR A 212 -1.55 -29.10 5.62
C THR A 212 -0.25 -28.41 5.23
N ASP A 213 0.48 -27.91 6.21
CA ASP A 213 1.84 -27.38 6.04
C ASP A 213 2.87 -28.37 6.57
N ILE A 214 2.69 -28.82 7.82
CA ILE A 214 3.50 -29.86 8.45
C ILE A 214 2.55 -30.83 9.17
N ASP A 215 2.76 -32.12 8.97
CA ASP A 215 1.93 -33.19 9.53
C ASP A 215 2.78 -34.39 9.94
N TYR A 216 2.19 -35.35 10.65
CA TYR A 216 2.87 -36.55 11.16
C TYR A 216 4.00 -36.26 12.15
N ASN A 217 4.05 -35.05 12.72
CA ASN A 217 4.96 -34.76 13.80
C ASN A 217 4.40 -35.22 15.16
N PRO A 218 5.28 -35.59 16.10
CA PRO A 218 4.92 -35.86 17.47
C PRO A 218 4.45 -34.57 18.17
N PHE A 219 3.28 -34.62 18.79
CA PHE A 219 2.71 -33.62 19.70
C PHE A 219 2.67 -32.16 19.24
N ASP A 220 3.77 -31.45 19.05
CA ASP A 220 3.83 -29.98 19.15
C ASP A 220 4.31 -29.27 17.88
N ARG A 221 4.46 -29.98 16.75
CA ARG A 221 5.04 -29.43 15.51
C ARG A 221 4.21 -29.64 14.25
N ASN A 222 2.90 -29.82 14.39
CA ASN A 222 2.02 -29.86 13.23
C ASN A 222 1.49 -28.45 12.92
N TYR A 223 1.40 -28.15 11.63
CA TYR A 223 1.00 -26.84 11.14
C TYR A 223 -0.02 -26.97 10.02
N LEU A 224 -1.06 -26.15 10.10
CA LEU A 224 -1.99 -25.91 9.01
C LEU A 224 -1.79 -24.49 8.48
N ILE A 225 -2.15 -24.28 7.22
CA ILE A 225 -2.29 -22.95 6.64
C ILE A 225 -3.75 -22.79 6.24
N ALA A 226 -4.41 -21.81 6.85
CA ALA A 226 -5.70 -21.33 6.41
C ALA A 226 -5.49 -20.23 5.37
N THR A 227 -6.23 -20.29 4.26
CA THR A 227 -6.17 -19.29 3.19
C THR A 227 -7.57 -18.72 2.99
N LEU A 228 -7.70 -17.39 3.02
CA LEU A 228 -8.95 -16.66 2.83
C LEU A 228 -8.89 -15.85 1.53
N LEU A 229 -9.67 -16.27 0.55
CA LEU A 229 -9.75 -15.63 -0.77
C LEU A 229 -11.17 -15.24 -1.11
N ASP A 230 -11.38 -14.07 -1.72
CA ASP A 230 -12.67 -13.67 -2.27
C ASP A 230 -13.04 -14.46 -3.55
N SER A 231 -14.24 -14.23 -4.09
CA SER A 231 -14.68 -14.93 -5.32
C SER A 231 -13.84 -14.65 -6.56
N ASN A 232 -13.05 -13.57 -6.55
CA ASN A 232 -12.12 -13.20 -7.61
C ASN A 232 -10.69 -13.73 -7.36
N ASN A 233 -10.50 -14.55 -6.31
CA ASN A 233 -9.22 -15.05 -5.82
C ASN A 233 -8.30 -13.95 -5.27
N ASN A 234 -8.86 -12.84 -4.78
CA ASN A 234 -8.09 -11.84 -4.08
C ASN A 234 -7.86 -12.25 -2.62
N PRO A 235 -6.66 -12.02 -2.07
CA PRO A 235 -6.41 -12.24 -0.67
C PRO A 235 -7.21 -11.27 0.20
N VAL A 236 -7.88 -11.81 1.22
CA VAL A 236 -8.59 -11.02 2.23
C VAL A 236 -7.75 -10.99 3.51
N MET A 237 -7.09 -9.85 3.76
CA MET A 237 -6.08 -9.67 4.80
C MET A 237 -6.65 -8.99 6.05
N GLY A 238 -6.07 -9.29 7.21
CA GLY A 238 -6.45 -8.66 8.49
C GLY A 238 -7.75 -9.19 9.08
N GLU A 239 -8.24 -10.33 8.58
CA GLU A 239 -9.48 -10.95 9.03
C GLU A 239 -9.21 -12.06 10.05
N ASP A 240 -10.04 -12.12 11.07
CA ASP A 240 -9.99 -13.21 12.06
C ASP A 240 -10.79 -14.42 11.58
N ILE A 241 -10.13 -15.57 11.57
CA ILE A 241 -10.75 -16.88 11.37
C ILE A 241 -10.86 -17.59 12.72
N SER A 242 -11.99 -18.27 12.94
CA SER A 242 -12.23 -19.09 14.12
C SER A 242 -11.78 -20.52 13.87
N LEU A 243 -11.18 -21.15 14.89
CA LEU A 243 -10.60 -22.48 14.81
C LEU A 243 -11.16 -23.35 15.92
N SER A 244 -11.44 -24.61 15.60
CA SER A 244 -11.89 -25.57 16.58
C SER A 244 -11.43 -26.98 16.25
N SER A 245 -11.41 -27.82 17.28
CA SER A 245 -11.33 -29.26 17.11
C SER A 245 -12.42 -29.91 17.96
N SER A 246 -13.01 -30.99 17.47
CA SER A 246 -13.97 -31.78 18.24
C SER A 246 -13.31 -32.62 19.35
N ARG A 247 -11.99 -32.51 19.49
CA ARG A 247 -11.14 -33.31 20.35
C ARG A 247 -10.60 -32.46 21.52
N PRO A 248 -10.86 -32.84 22.79
CA PRO A 248 -10.43 -32.05 23.96
C PRO A 248 -8.93 -32.17 24.24
N ASP A 249 -8.28 -33.17 23.66
CA ASP A 249 -6.85 -33.46 23.77
C ASP A 249 -6.00 -32.70 22.73
N ILE A 250 -6.61 -31.82 21.94
CA ILE A 250 -5.95 -30.98 20.95
C ILE A 250 -5.90 -29.54 21.44
N SER A 251 -4.71 -28.95 21.38
CA SER A 251 -4.44 -27.55 21.71
C SER A 251 -4.10 -26.79 20.44
N LEU A 252 -4.88 -25.75 20.16
CA LEU A 252 -4.76 -24.85 19.02
C LEU A 252 -5.29 -23.46 19.44
N PRO A 253 -4.88 -22.37 18.76
CA PRO A 253 -5.48 -21.07 19.01
C PRO A 253 -6.97 -21.09 18.62
N THR A 254 -7.82 -20.36 19.36
CA THR A 254 -9.25 -20.24 19.03
C THR A 254 -9.50 -19.34 17.82
N THR A 255 -8.57 -18.42 17.54
CA THR A 255 -8.60 -17.52 16.39
C THR A 255 -7.21 -17.35 15.78
N ALA A 256 -7.17 -17.04 14.49
CA ALA A 256 -5.95 -16.59 13.82
C ALA A 256 -6.29 -15.46 12.84
N THR A 257 -5.37 -14.53 12.62
CA THR A 257 -5.58 -13.39 11.71
C THR A 257 -4.86 -13.64 10.39
N THR A 258 -5.55 -13.45 9.26
CA THR A 258 -4.96 -13.55 7.92
C THR A 258 -3.98 -12.41 7.69
N LYS A 259 -2.84 -12.73 7.07
CA LYS A 259 -1.75 -11.78 6.78
C LYS A 259 -1.59 -11.64 5.27
N ASP A 260 -0.36 -11.48 4.82
CA ASP A 260 0.02 -11.47 3.42
C ASP A 260 -0.59 -12.68 2.69
N ASN A 261 -1.05 -12.44 1.45
CA ASN A 261 -1.73 -13.43 0.62
C ASN A 261 -3.01 -14.04 1.24
N GLY A 262 -3.58 -13.42 2.28
CA GLY A 262 -4.78 -13.92 2.93
C GLY A 262 -4.54 -15.19 3.75
N GLU A 263 -3.29 -15.48 4.11
CA GLU A 263 -2.93 -16.71 4.83
C GLU A 263 -2.77 -16.51 6.35
N ALA A 264 -3.14 -17.53 7.12
CA ALA A 264 -2.87 -17.65 8.54
C ALA A 264 -2.26 -19.03 8.83
N ARG A 265 -1.04 -19.04 9.40
CA ARG A 265 -0.37 -20.28 9.81
C ARG A 265 -0.75 -20.65 11.24
N ILE A 266 -1.22 -21.88 11.41
CA ILE A 266 -1.84 -22.38 12.64
C ILE A 266 -0.99 -23.52 13.18
N GLN A 267 -0.51 -23.39 14.42
CA GLN A 267 0.12 -24.49 15.12
C GLN A 267 -0.95 -25.34 15.80
N VAL A 268 -0.84 -26.65 15.64
CA VAL A 268 -1.75 -27.63 16.25
C VAL A 268 -0.91 -28.57 17.09
N SER A 269 -1.31 -28.74 18.35
CA SER A 269 -0.61 -29.57 19.33
C SER A 269 -1.52 -30.61 19.96
N TYR A 270 -0.93 -31.73 20.40
CA TYR A 270 -1.61 -32.80 21.13
C TYR A 270 -1.14 -32.85 22.58
N ASN A 271 -2.09 -32.88 23.53
CA ASN A 271 -1.77 -32.95 24.95
C ASN A 271 -1.41 -34.38 25.36
N LYS A 272 -0.16 -34.57 25.78
CA LYS A 272 0.42 -35.89 26.14
C LYS A 272 -0.22 -36.52 27.38
N GLU A 273 -0.92 -35.75 28.19
CA GLU A 273 -1.65 -36.27 29.36
C GLU A 273 -2.89 -37.09 28.95
N TYR A 274 -3.31 -36.98 27.68
CA TYR A 274 -4.43 -37.72 27.13
C TYR A 274 -3.95 -38.95 26.35
N GLY A 275 -4.72 -40.04 26.42
CA GLY A 275 -4.67 -41.15 25.48
C GLY A 275 -3.43 -42.06 25.53
N ASP A 276 -3.35 -42.94 24.53
CA ASP A 276 -2.27 -43.91 24.34
C ASP A 276 -1.25 -43.33 23.36
N LEU A 277 -0.08 -42.92 23.88
CA LEU A 277 0.99 -42.27 23.11
C LEU A 277 1.66 -43.21 22.08
N LEU A 278 1.31 -44.49 22.08
CA LEU A 278 1.80 -45.47 21.11
C LEU A 278 1.01 -45.47 19.80
N LYS A 279 -0.17 -44.82 19.77
CA LYS A 279 -1.04 -44.80 18.59
C LYS A 279 -1.08 -43.45 17.92
N HIS A 280 -1.25 -43.46 16.60
CA HIS A 280 -1.56 -42.24 15.87
C HIS A 280 -2.85 -41.62 16.38
N VAL A 281 -2.82 -40.29 16.53
CA VAL A 281 -4.02 -39.51 16.82
C VAL A 281 -4.36 -38.71 15.58
N ILE A 282 -5.55 -38.93 15.03
CA ILE A 282 -6.09 -38.13 13.94
C ILE A 282 -7.05 -37.11 14.55
N ALA A 283 -6.73 -35.83 14.37
CA ALA A 283 -7.47 -34.71 14.92
C ALA A 283 -8.16 -33.92 13.81
N PRO A 284 -9.50 -33.90 13.75
CA PRO A 284 -10.20 -33.00 12.84
C PRO A 284 -10.10 -31.57 13.36
N ILE A 285 -9.57 -30.69 12.51
CA ILE A 285 -9.54 -29.24 12.74
C ILE A 285 -10.54 -28.60 11.78
N GLU A 286 -11.38 -27.72 12.32
CA GLU A 286 -12.35 -26.94 11.57
C GLU A 286 -11.95 -25.47 11.65
N VAL A 287 -11.98 -24.81 10.50
CA VAL A 287 -11.89 -23.35 10.40
C VAL A 287 -13.25 -22.80 10.01
N THR A 288 -13.60 -21.65 10.56
CA THR A 288 -14.78 -20.87 10.19
C THR A 288 -14.40 -19.42 10.00
N TYR A 289 -14.80 -18.84 8.89
CA TYR A 289 -14.84 -17.40 8.68
C TYR A 289 -16.30 -16.96 8.71
N ASP A 290 -16.62 -16.01 9.57
CA ASP A 290 -17.96 -15.41 9.70
C ASP A 290 -17.81 -13.89 9.67
N ALA A 291 -18.25 -13.28 8.57
CA ALA A 291 -18.27 -11.84 8.42
C ALA A 291 -19.44 -11.40 7.55
N ALA A 292 -20.07 -10.29 7.93
CA ALA A 292 -21.11 -9.63 7.16
C ALA A 292 -22.30 -10.54 6.74
N GLY A 293 -22.63 -11.55 7.57
CA GLY A 293 -23.70 -12.50 7.30
C GLY A 293 -23.36 -13.62 6.31
N TYR A 294 -22.10 -13.71 5.89
CA TYR A 294 -21.57 -14.82 5.10
C TYR A 294 -20.69 -15.71 5.99
N ILE A 295 -20.96 -17.03 5.96
CA ILE A 295 -20.21 -18.03 6.72
C ILE A 295 -19.54 -18.98 5.75
N SER A 296 -18.22 -19.13 5.88
CA SER A 296 -17.42 -20.12 5.17
C SER A 296 -16.74 -21.04 6.17
N THR A 297 -16.77 -22.34 5.92
CA THR A 297 -16.15 -23.34 6.79
C THR A 297 -15.36 -24.35 5.98
N ASP A 298 -14.21 -24.79 6.49
CA ASP A 298 -13.47 -25.91 5.94
C ASP A 298 -12.92 -26.81 7.06
N LYS A 299 -12.63 -28.07 6.73
CA LYS A 299 -12.13 -29.06 7.69
C LYS A 299 -10.91 -29.78 7.14
N LYS A 300 -9.91 -29.93 8.00
CA LYS A 300 -8.72 -30.72 7.71
C LYS A 300 -8.32 -31.55 8.91
N SER A 301 -7.93 -32.79 8.68
CA SER A 301 -7.35 -33.62 9.73
C SER A 301 -5.84 -33.41 9.83
N VAL A 302 -5.33 -33.35 11.05
CA VAL A 302 -3.91 -33.43 11.39
C VAL A 302 -3.64 -34.77 12.05
N THR A 303 -2.57 -35.43 11.65
CA THR A 303 -2.13 -36.71 12.20
C THR A 303 -0.92 -36.49 13.11
N PHE A 304 -1.07 -36.85 14.38
CA PHE A 304 0.03 -36.91 15.33
C PHE A 304 0.61 -38.32 15.33
N THR A 305 1.92 -38.42 15.14
CA THR A 305 2.61 -39.71 15.19
C THR A 305 2.76 -40.18 16.63
N GLY A 306 2.28 -41.40 16.89
CA GLY A 306 2.52 -42.11 18.14
C GLY A 306 3.78 -42.96 18.04
N GLY A 307 4.11 -43.67 19.11
CA GLY A 307 5.29 -44.52 19.17
C GLY A 307 5.38 -45.65 18.13
N ILE A 308 4.33 -45.91 17.34
CA ILE A 308 4.36 -46.80 16.16
C ILE A 308 4.16 -45.95 14.90
N CYS A 309 4.98 -46.17 13.88
CA CYS A 309 5.01 -45.30 12.70
C CYS A 309 3.81 -45.49 11.76
N ASP A 310 3.24 -46.69 11.69
CA ASP A 310 2.09 -46.99 10.83
C ASP A 310 1.22 -48.06 11.52
N GLU A 311 0.34 -48.73 10.77
CA GLU A 311 -0.28 -49.97 11.23
C GLU A 311 0.75 -51.13 11.37
N ILE A 312 0.38 -52.17 12.12
CA ILE A 312 1.17 -53.40 12.20
C ILE A 312 1.28 -54.01 10.80
N SER A 313 2.50 -54.30 10.36
CA SER A 313 2.84 -54.73 9.00
C SER A 313 2.55 -53.68 7.92
N GLY A 314 2.50 -52.40 8.30
CA GLY A 314 2.33 -51.26 7.39
C GLY A 314 3.50 -51.10 6.40
N SER A 315 3.18 -50.56 5.22
CA SER A 315 4.09 -50.49 4.06
C SER A 315 4.79 -49.13 3.88
N LYS A 316 4.39 -48.08 4.61
CA LYS A 316 5.00 -46.74 4.49
C LYS A 316 6.48 -46.75 4.84
N SER A 317 7.33 -45.98 4.15
CA SER A 317 8.77 -45.95 4.43
C SER A 317 9.05 -45.27 5.77
N TYR A 318 10.17 -45.62 6.40
CA TYR A 318 10.61 -44.94 7.64
C TYR A 318 10.96 -43.45 7.38
N GLU A 319 11.33 -43.11 6.15
CA GLU A 319 11.63 -41.75 5.71
C GLU A 319 10.38 -40.85 5.61
N ASP A 320 9.19 -41.46 5.55
CA ASP A 320 7.91 -40.74 5.49
C ASP A 320 7.47 -40.20 6.87
N PHE A 321 8.21 -40.54 7.93
CA PHE A 321 7.96 -40.10 9.31
C PHE A 321 9.01 -39.07 9.73
N PRO A 322 8.70 -37.77 9.58
CA PRO A 322 9.60 -36.72 10.01
C PRO A 322 9.93 -36.94 11.49
N GLU A 323 11.23 -36.96 11.80
CA GLU A 323 11.80 -37.11 13.15
C GLU A 323 11.86 -38.53 13.74
N ARG A 324 11.40 -39.58 13.03
CA ARG A 324 11.64 -40.98 13.41
C ARG A 324 11.23 -41.32 14.86
N THR A 325 10.23 -40.64 15.41
CA THR A 325 9.77 -40.77 16.81
C THR A 325 8.84 -41.97 17.03
N CYS A 326 9.10 -43.07 16.31
CA CYS A 326 8.24 -44.23 16.27
C CYS A 326 9.00 -45.49 15.85
N VAL A 327 8.47 -46.67 16.21
CA VAL A 327 8.95 -47.99 15.74
C VAL A 327 8.05 -48.53 14.64
N LYS A 328 8.63 -49.27 13.69
CA LYS A 328 7.84 -50.14 12.81
C LYS A 328 7.59 -51.46 13.49
N VAL A 329 6.37 -51.96 13.40
CA VAL A 329 6.00 -53.30 13.90
C VAL A 329 5.56 -54.15 12.72
N VAL A 330 6.08 -55.37 12.62
CA VAL A 330 5.69 -56.37 11.62
C VAL A 330 5.22 -57.63 12.35
N GLU A 331 4.14 -58.22 11.87
CA GLU A 331 3.64 -59.52 12.32
C GLU A 331 4.08 -60.62 11.34
N GLU A 332 4.83 -61.61 11.83
CA GLU A 332 5.28 -62.76 11.05
C GLU A 332 4.96 -64.08 11.78
N SER A 333 5.20 -65.22 11.11
CA SER A 333 5.02 -66.56 11.71
C SER A 333 6.03 -66.78 12.85
N GLY A 334 5.66 -66.34 14.05
CA GLY A 334 6.54 -66.36 15.22
C GLY A 334 6.23 -65.26 16.24
N GLY A 335 5.50 -64.21 15.84
CA GLY A 335 5.09 -63.12 16.74
C GLY A 335 5.18 -61.74 16.09
N MET A 336 5.13 -60.70 16.92
CA MET A 336 5.35 -59.31 16.51
C MET A 336 6.80 -58.92 16.72
N TYR A 337 7.39 -58.28 15.71
CA TYR A 337 8.76 -57.79 15.71
C TYR A 337 8.74 -56.28 15.51
N ALA A 338 9.53 -55.55 16.30
CA ALA A 338 9.66 -54.10 16.20
C ALA A 338 11.06 -53.71 15.73
N SER A 339 11.17 -52.62 14.97
CA SER A 339 12.47 -51.96 14.74
C SER A 339 13.07 -51.44 16.05
N SER A 340 14.36 -51.12 16.05
CA SER A 340 15.00 -50.41 17.16
C SER A 340 14.26 -49.11 17.46
N ALA A 341 14.03 -48.83 18.74
CA ALA A 341 13.52 -47.53 19.18
C ALA A 341 14.60 -46.48 18.96
N THR A 342 14.24 -45.32 18.42
CA THR A 342 15.17 -44.20 18.28
C THR A 342 15.36 -43.48 19.59
N LYS A 343 16.47 -42.73 19.69
CA LYS A 343 16.67 -41.82 20.83
C LYS A 343 15.52 -40.83 20.94
N GLU A 344 15.07 -40.32 19.81
CA GLU A 344 13.98 -39.35 19.70
C GLU A 344 12.67 -39.94 20.25
N LEU A 345 12.37 -41.22 20.00
CA LEU A 345 11.22 -41.92 20.60
C LEU A 345 11.40 -42.12 22.12
N MET A 346 12.59 -42.51 22.57
CA MET A 346 12.84 -42.72 24.00
C MET A 346 12.75 -41.41 24.79
N ASP A 347 13.35 -40.34 24.27
CA ASP A 347 13.21 -38.99 24.81
C ASP A 347 11.74 -38.55 24.79
N PHE A 348 11.00 -38.87 23.71
CA PHE A 348 9.56 -38.62 23.59
C PHE A 348 8.72 -39.34 24.67
N LEU A 349 9.05 -40.59 25.00
CA LEU A 349 8.39 -41.38 26.05
C LEU A 349 8.84 -40.98 27.47
N GLY A 350 9.74 -40.00 27.60
CA GLY A 350 10.25 -39.52 28.89
C GLY A 350 11.36 -40.40 29.47
N PHE A 351 11.96 -41.26 28.67
CA PHE A 351 13.12 -42.05 29.07
C PHE A 351 14.41 -41.22 28.91
N LYS A 352 15.41 -41.48 29.76
CA LYS A 352 16.74 -40.86 29.67
C LYS A 352 17.82 -41.90 29.49
N GLN A 353 18.94 -41.55 28.88
CA GLN A 353 20.06 -42.48 28.83
C GLN A 353 20.70 -42.64 30.21
N ASP A 354 20.89 -43.89 30.64
CA ASP A 354 21.60 -44.26 31.87
C ASP A 354 22.49 -45.48 31.61
N THR A 355 23.80 -45.24 31.60
CA THR A 355 24.82 -46.27 31.38
C THR A 355 25.39 -46.85 32.67
N SER A 356 24.81 -46.50 33.83
CA SER A 356 25.28 -47.01 35.12
C SER A 356 24.87 -48.48 35.33
N ASP A 357 25.59 -49.15 36.23
CA ASP A 357 25.26 -50.52 36.64
C ASP A 357 23.95 -50.61 37.44
N ASN A 358 23.41 -49.47 37.89
CA ASN A 358 22.17 -49.38 38.68
C ASN A 358 21.24 -48.29 38.11
N PRO A 359 20.62 -48.53 36.95
CA PRO A 359 19.89 -47.49 36.24
C PRO A 359 18.64 -47.00 37.00
N GLU A 360 18.37 -45.70 36.90
CA GLU A 360 17.14 -45.11 37.44
C GLU A 360 15.89 -45.58 36.67
N LYS A 361 14.70 -45.38 37.26
CA LYS A 361 13.43 -45.67 36.53
C LYS A 361 13.31 -44.76 35.30
N ASN A 362 12.67 -45.28 34.25
CA ASN A 362 12.48 -44.59 32.97
C ASN A 362 13.82 -44.19 32.33
N THR A 363 14.73 -45.15 32.21
CA THR A 363 16.01 -44.96 31.54
C THR A 363 16.28 -46.06 30.50
N TYR A 364 17.21 -45.81 29.57
CA TYR A 364 17.69 -46.76 28.59
C TYR A 364 19.23 -46.79 28.56
N HIS A 365 19.83 -47.95 28.29
CA HIS A 365 21.28 -48.11 28.36
C HIS A 365 21.98 -47.61 27.08
N THR A 366 21.66 -48.24 25.95
CA THR A 366 22.16 -47.89 24.62
C THR A 366 21.05 -48.07 23.58
N ILE A 367 21.14 -47.34 22.46
CA ILE A 367 20.29 -47.50 21.29
C ILE A 367 21.21 -47.76 20.12
N ASP A 368 21.06 -48.91 19.47
CA ASP A 368 21.80 -49.25 18.27
C ASP A 368 21.10 -48.60 17.06
N ASN A 369 21.69 -47.52 16.56
CA ASN A 369 21.21 -46.75 15.40
C ASN A 369 21.64 -47.38 14.06
N GLU A 370 21.53 -48.70 13.91
CA GLU A 370 21.76 -49.36 12.60
C GLU A 370 20.52 -49.29 11.70
#